data_AF-A0A938V4G4-F1
#
_entry.id   AF-A0A938V4G4-F1
#
_cell.length_a   1.000
_cell.length_b   1.000
_cell.length_c   1.000
_cell.angle_alpha   90.00
_cell.angle_beta   90.00
_cell.angle_gamma   90.00
#
_symmetry.space_group_name_H-M   'P 1'
#
loop_
_entity.id
_entity.type
_entity.pdbx_description
1 polymer ?
#
loop_
_entity_poly.entity_id
_entity_poly.type
_entity_poly.pdbx_seq_one_letter_code
_entity_poly.pdbx_strand_id
1 'polypeptide(L)'
;MGTDLIFNVSELADIADATSELAPVDGWPELSGETVPDVTEILVDLADGEVVPPDLDAGLDAEIEVGPPDEDGDDVPDDEDNCPADPNPLQEDLDGDLQGDACDNDLDGDGIYNPADNCVELPNPQQKDLDQDGLGDECDADDEDDGIDDDVDNCPVLANPGQEDADQDALGDDCDDDDDNDGVLDGDDNCPAVANPGQGDLDEDGLGNACDDDDDGDGVLDGDDNCPLAANPEQEDLDEDGTGDACADDDDGDGIPDDSDNCPVS
;
A
#
# COMPACT_ATOMS: atom_id res chain seq x y z
N MET A 1 -7.88 -62.19 -12.01
CA MET A 1 -6.82 -61.80 -11.06
C MET A 1 -5.49 -62.15 -11.71
N GLY A 2 -5.02 -61.27 -12.59
CA GLY A 2 -3.66 -61.26 -13.12
C GLY A 2 -3.18 -59.84 -12.91
N THR A 3 -2.03 -59.68 -12.29
CA THR A 3 -1.47 -58.39 -11.87
C THR A 3 -0.77 -57.73 -13.05
N ASP A 4 -1.15 -56.50 -13.39
CA ASP A 4 -0.36 -55.64 -14.26
C ASP A 4 0.92 -55.24 -13.52
N LEU A 5 2.08 -55.53 -14.12
CA LEU A 5 3.36 -55.02 -13.68
C LEU A 5 3.67 -53.79 -14.53
N ILE A 6 3.35 -52.61 -14.00
CA ILE A 6 3.82 -51.32 -14.51
C ILE A 6 5.31 -51.23 -14.14
N PHE A 7 6.19 -51.19 -15.14
CA PHE A 7 7.60 -50.85 -14.91
C PHE A 7 7.79 -49.36 -15.19
N ASN A 8 8.21 -48.61 -14.17
CA ASN A 8 8.75 -47.26 -14.34
C ASN A 8 10.15 -47.39 -14.96
N VAL A 9 10.35 -46.86 -16.16
CA VAL A 9 11.67 -46.82 -16.81
C VAL A 9 12.34 -45.49 -16.47
N SER A 10 13.02 -45.42 -15.33
CA SER A 10 13.99 -44.36 -15.04
C SER A 10 15.45 -44.79 -15.21
N GLU A 11 15.73 -46.00 -15.69
CA GLU A 11 17.11 -46.51 -15.84
C GLU A 11 17.22 -47.54 -16.97
N LEU A 12 17.39 -47.12 -18.24
CA LEU A 12 17.87 -47.99 -19.33
C LEU A 12 18.82 -47.26 -20.30
N ALA A 13 19.79 -46.52 -19.76
CA ALA A 13 21.00 -46.19 -20.49
C ALA A 13 21.90 -47.44 -20.57
N ASP A 14 21.52 -48.48 -21.32
CA ASP A 14 22.39 -49.65 -21.59
C ASP A 14 21.88 -50.58 -22.72
N ILE A 15 21.20 -50.06 -23.75
CA ILE A 15 20.90 -50.82 -24.97
C ILE A 15 21.45 -50.08 -26.20
N ALA A 16 22.77 -49.90 -26.20
CA ALA A 16 23.53 -49.43 -27.36
C ALA A 16 24.73 -50.36 -27.61
N ASP A 17 24.54 -51.69 -27.58
CA ASP A 17 25.59 -52.63 -28.02
C ASP A 17 25.03 -54.00 -28.44
N ALA A 18 24.24 -54.03 -29.52
CA ALA A 18 23.82 -55.30 -30.14
C ALA A 18 23.62 -55.22 -31.66
N THR A 19 24.30 -54.32 -32.37
CA THR A 19 24.13 -54.15 -33.83
C THR A 19 25.21 -54.82 -34.69
N SER A 20 26.04 -55.73 -34.17
CA SER A 20 27.15 -56.30 -34.95
C SER A 20 26.98 -57.72 -35.54
N GLU A 21 25.87 -58.43 -35.37
CA GLU A 21 25.74 -59.81 -35.92
C GLU A 21 24.36 -60.16 -36.51
N LEU A 22 23.79 -59.34 -37.39
CA LEU A 22 22.69 -59.80 -38.26
C LEU A 22 22.96 -59.45 -39.72
N ALA A 23 22.93 -60.47 -40.56
CA ALA A 23 23.09 -60.38 -42.02
C ALA A 23 21.93 -59.59 -42.66
N PRO A 24 22.15 -58.92 -43.81
CA PRO A 24 21.13 -58.08 -44.42
C PRO A 24 19.94 -58.91 -44.89
N VAL A 25 18.75 -58.54 -44.45
CA VAL A 25 17.48 -59.07 -44.98
C VAL A 25 17.11 -58.22 -46.19
N ASP A 26 17.08 -58.82 -47.37
CA ASP A 26 16.59 -58.18 -48.60
C ASP A 26 15.13 -57.69 -48.38
N GLY A 27 14.89 -56.38 -48.53
CA GLY A 27 13.53 -55.80 -48.57
C GLY A 27 13.27 -54.52 -47.75
N TRP A 28 14.25 -54.02 -46.99
CA TRP A 28 14.08 -52.75 -46.27
C TRP A 28 14.37 -51.54 -47.18
N PRO A 29 13.52 -50.50 -47.23
CA PRO A 29 13.91 -49.24 -47.85
C PRO A 29 14.96 -48.54 -46.97
N GLU A 30 16.05 -48.05 -47.58
CA GLU A 30 16.97 -47.14 -46.90
C GLU A 30 16.20 -45.85 -46.54
N LEU A 31 15.98 -45.62 -45.25
CA LEU A 31 15.47 -44.36 -44.75
C LEU A 31 16.63 -43.35 -44.74
N SER A 32 16.67 -42.51 -45.76
CA SER A 32 17.56 -41.36 -45.82
C SER A 32 17.07 -40.30 -44.83
N GLY A 33 17.83 -40.12 -43.75
CA GLY A 33 17.97 -38.90 -42.97
C GLY A 33 16.73 -38.04 -42.77
N GLU A 34 15.99 -38.32 -41.70
CA GLU A 34 15.23 -37.35 -40.92
C GLU A 34 15.01 -37.99 -39.53
N THR A 35 15.04 -37.17 -38.49
CA THR A 35 15.10 -37.56 -37.08
C THR A 35 14.06 -38.62 -36.72
N VAL A 36 14.52 -39.75 -36.19
CA VAL A 36 13.65 -40.83 -35.68
C VAL A 36 12.92 -40.28 -34.46
N PRO A 37 11.57 -40.22 -34.44
CA PRO A 37 10.86 -39.84 -33.23
C PRO A 37 11.11 -40.92 -32.16
N ASP A 38 11.18 -40.49 -30.91
CA ASP A 38 11.41 -41.36 -29.75
C ASP A 38 10.26 -42.36 -29.64
N VAL A 39 10.47 -43.58 -30.17
CA VAL A 39 9.46 -44.64 -30.20
C VAL A 39 9.43 -45.28 -28.82
N THR A 40 8.69 -44.66 -27.91
CA THR A 40 8.31 -45.30 -26.65
C THR A 40 7.26 -46.38 -26.95
N GLU A 41 7.60 -47.60 -26.57
CA GLU A 41 6.80 -48.83 -26.57
C GLU A 41 6.67 -49.63 -27.89
N ILE A 42 7.57 -50.60 -28.05
CA ILE A 42 7.35 -51.78 -28.89
C ILE A 42 6.71 -52.86 -28.01
N LEU A 43 5.42 -53.16 -28.25
CA LEU A 43 4.74 -54.30 -27.62
C LEU A 43 5.19 -55.61 -28.30
N VAL A 44 5.94 -56.45 -27.57
CA VAL A 44 6.28 -57.81 -27.99
C VAL A 44 5.36 -58.81 -27.30
N ASP A 45 4.44 -59.41 -28.04
CA ASP A 45 3.62 -60.53 -27.54
C ASP A 45 4.48 -61.81 -27.45
N LEU A 46 4.64 -62.33 -26.23
CA LEU A 46 5.45 -63.52 -25.91
C LEU A 46 4.56 -64.72 -25.61
N ALA A 47 3.80 -65.21 -26.59
CA ALA A 47 3.08 -66.48 -26.44
C ALA A 47 3.45 -67.58 -27.45
N ASP A 48 4.04 -67.28 -28.61
CA ASP A 48 4.07 -68.28 -29.70
C ASP A 48 5.40 -68.41 -30.45
N GLY A 49 6.36 -67.50 -30.29
CA GLY A 49 7.65 -67.59 -30.98
C GLY A 49 7.56 -67.60 -32.52
N GLU A 50 6.45 -67.10 -33.08
CA GLU A 50 6.29 -66.86 -34.51
C GLU A 50 6.51 -65.37 -34.76
N VAL A 51 7.45 -65.06 -35.67
CA VAL A 51 7.68 -63.67 -36.11
C VAL A 51 6.55 -63.33 -37.06
N VAL A 52 5.46 -62.77 -36.53
CA VAL A 52 4.41 -62.21 -37.37
C VAL A 52 5.00 -60.93 -37.98
N PRO A 53 5.12 -60.81 -39.32
CA PRO A 53 5.46 -59.51 -39.90
C PRO A 53 4.43 -58.50 -39.39
N PRO A 54 4.82 -57.26 -39.05
CA PRO A 54 3.86 -56.25 -38.65
C PRO A 54 2.81 -56.17 -39.74
N ASP A 55 1.59 -56.55 -39.38
CA ASP A 55 0.44 -56.40 -40.24
C ASP A 55 0.25 -54.90 -40.45
N LEU A 56 0.78 -54.41 -41.57
CA LEU A 56 0.67 -53.03 -42.02
C LEU A 56 -0.75 -52.71 -42.53
N ASP A 57 -1.76 -53.46 -42.04
CA ASP A 57 -3.17 -53.31 -42.34
C ASP A 57 -4.07 -53.54 -41.09
N ALA A 58 -3.48 -53.65 -39.90
CA ALA A 58 -4.23 -53.40 -38.67
C ALA A 58 -4.32 -51.88 -38.51
N GLY A 59 -5.43 -51.31 -38.94
CA GLY A 59 -5.78 -49.89 -38.83
C GLY A 59 -5.69 -49.39 -37.40
N LEU A 60 -4.46 -49.11 -36.96
CA LEU A 60 -4.17 -48.15 -35.92
C LEU A 60 -4.22 -46.80 -36.63
N ASP A 61 -5.45 -46.36 -36.90
CA ASP A 61 -5.73 -44.94 -37.03
C ASP A 61 -5.52 -44.35 -35.62
N ALA A 62 -4.27 -44.33 -35.15
CA ALA A 62 -3.85 -43.34 -34.19
C ALA A 62 -3.87 -42.05 -35.01
N GLU A 63 -5.05 -41.43 -35.09
CA GLU A 63 -5.12 -40.04 -35.48
C GLU A 63 -4.17 -39.34 -34.51
N ILE A 64 -3.03 -38.91 -35.01
CA ILE A 64 -2.18 -37.96 -34.32
C ILE A 64 -3.09 -36.74 -34.23
N GLU A 65 -3.72 -36.58 -33.07
CA GLU A 65 -4.44 -35.37 -32.69
C GLU A 65 -3.37 -34.27 -32.62
N VAL A 66 -3.04 -33.70 -33.77
CA VAL A 66 -2.31 -32.45 -33.82
C VAL A 66 -3.28 -31.44 -33.24
N GLY A 67 -2.98 -30.96 -32.04
CA GLY A 67 -3.73 -29.88 -31.41
C GLY A 67 -3.79 -28.66 -32.34
N PRO A 68 -4.64 -27.68 -32.01
CA PRO A 68 -4.56 -26.39 -32.70
C PRO A 68 -3.12 -25.84 -32.61
N PRO A 69 -2.70 -24.99 -33.57
CA PRO A 69 -1.43 -24.27 -33.47
C PRO A 69 -1.31 -23.56 -32.12
N ASP A 70 -0.10 -23.64 -31.58
CA ASP A 70 0.34 -23.06 -30.31
C ASP A 70 1.82 -22.71 -30.54
N GLU A 71 2.09 -21.45 -30.87
CA GLU A 71 3.40 -20.97 -31.30
C GLU A 71 4.42 -20.94 -30.14
N ASP A 72 3.97 -20.68 -28.93
CA ASP A 72 4.83 -20.45 -27.77
C ASP A 72 4.83 -21.59 -26.72
N GLY A 73 3.89 -22.53 -26.85
CA GLY A 73 3.83 -23.77 -26.10
C GLY A 73 3.25 -23.62 -24.69
N ASP A 74 2.32 -22.69 -24.49
CA ASP A 74 1.76 -22.36 -23.18
C ASP A 74 0.43 -23.07 -22.86
N ASP A 75 0.00 -24.00 -23.73
CA ASP A 75 -1.26 -24.74 -23.70
C ASP A 75 -2.52 -23.91 -24.07
N VAL A 76 -2.35 -22.70 -24.63
CA VAL A 76 -3.41 -21.86 -25.22
C VAL A 76 -3.27 -21.83 -26.75
N PRO A 77 -4.34 -22.12 -27.52
CA PRO A 77 -4.28 -22.05 -28.98
C PRO A 77 -4.09 -20.62 -29.53
N ASP A 78 -3.30 -20.45 -30.61
CA ASP A 78 -3.00 -19.14 -31.24
C ASP A 78 -4.24 -18.24 -31.53
N ASP A 79 -5.43 -18.83 -31.75
CA ASP A 79 -6.68 -18.10 -32.05
C ASP A 79 -7.51 -17.72 -30.82
N GLU A 80 -7.16 -18.27 -29.67
CA GLU A 80 -7.71 -17.96 -28.34
C GLU A 80 -6.69 -17.22 -27.46
N ASP A 81 -5.42 -17.18 -27.87
CA ASP A 81 -4.29 -16.58 -27.17
C ASP A 81 -4.20 -15.05 -27.35
N ASN A 82 -4.22 -14.31 -26.25
CA ASN A 82 -4.05 -12.86 -26.20
C ASN A 82 -2.56 -12.42 -26.24
N CYS A 83 -1.62 -13.37 -26.21
CA CYS A 83 -0.19 -13.20 -26.48
C CYS A 83 0.43 -14.37 -27.27
N PRO A 84 0.09 -14.57 -28.56
CA PRO A 84 0.48 -15.74 -29.36
C PRO A 84 1.97 -16.08 -29.51
N ALA A 85 2.88 -15.25 -28.99
CA ALA A 85 4.32 -15.46 -29.09
C ALA A 85 5.03 -15.43 -27.73
N ASP A 86 4.31 -15.16 -26.64
CA ASP A 86 4.85 -14.93 -25.30
C ASP A 86 4.03 -15.74 -24.28
N PRO A 87 4.58 -16.88 -23.75
CA PRO A 87 3.80 -17.84 -22.98
C PRO A 87 3.08 -17.23 -21.77
N ASN A 88 1.75 -17.28 -21.74
CA ASN A 88 0.91 -16.77 -20.67
C ASN A 88 -0.36 -17.64 -20.46
N PRO A 89 -0.23 -18.84 -19.86
CA PRO A 89 -1.33 -19.82 -19.75
C PRO A 89 -2.57 -19.33 -18.98
N LEU A 90 -2.43 -18.24 -18.21
CA LEU A 90 -3.51 -17.64 -17.43
C LEU A 90 -4.31 -16.60 -18.23
N GLN A 91 -3.76 -16.12 -19.36
CA GLN A 91 -4.41 -15.17 -20.25
C GLN A 91 -4.92 -13.93 -19.49
N GLU A 92 -4.08 -13.42 -18.59
CA GLU A 92 -4.34 -12.18 -17.86
C GLU A 92 -4.36 -11.01 -18.86
N ASP A 93 -5.26 -10.06 -18.61
CA ASP A 93 -5.62 -8.92 -19.47
C ASP A 93 -6.21 -7.86 -18.53
N LEU A 94 -5.33 -7.04 -17.95
CA LEU A 94 -5.66 -6.14 -16.85
C LEU A 94 -6.62 -5.02 -17.29
N ASP A 95 -6.41 -4.43 -18.46
CA ASP A 95 -7.20 -3.30 -18.97
C ASP A 95 -8.39 -3.74 -19.85
N GLY A 96 -8.41 -5.01 -20.29
CA GLY A 96 -9.47 -5.59 -21.10
C GLY A 96 -9.43 -5.20 -22.58
N ASP A 97 -8.28 -4.80 -23.13
CA ASP A 97 -8.13 -4.36 -24.51
C ASP A 97 -7.96 -5.50 -25.55
N LEU A 98 -7.89 -6.75 -25.05
CA LEU A 98 -7.65 -8.01 -25.77
C LEU A 98 -6.18 -8.31 -26.10
N GLN A 99 -5.24 -7.49 -25.67
CA GLN A 99 -3.82 -7.82 -25.56
C GLN A 99 -3.55 -8.38 -24.16
N GLY A 100 -2.81 -9.48 -24.05
CA GLY A 100 -2.49 -10.03 -22.73
C GLY A 100 -1.35 -9.28 -22.03
N ASP A 101 -1.36 -9.29 -20.70
CA ASP A 101 -0.37 -8.65 -19.83
C ASP A 101 1.09 -9.01 -20.20
N ALA A 102 1.31 -10.23 -20.70
CA ALA A 102 2.63 -10.74 -21.05
C ALA A 102 3.27 -10.03 -22.26
N CYS A 103 2.46 -9.47 -23.14
CA CYS A 103 2.88 -8.84 -24.38
C CYS A 103 2.30 -7.42 -24.57
N ASP A 104 1.64 -6.90 -23.54
CA ASP A 104 1.21 -5.51 -23.45
C ASP A 104 2.37 -4.59 -23.02
N ASN A 105 2.39 -3.38 -23.57
CA ASN A 105 3.32 -2.32 -23.20
C ASN A 105 2.69 -1.18 -22.38
N ASP A 106 1.38 -1.22 -22.17
CA ASP A 106 0.54 -0.25 -21.45
C ASP A 106 -0.50 -1.06 -20.64
N LEU A 107 -0.02 -1.73 -19.59
CA LEU A 107 -0.69 -2.84 -18.91
C LEU A 107 -2.08 -2.46 -18.37
N ASP A 108 -2.27 -1.22 -17.94
CA ASP A 108 -3.51 -0.74 -17.36
C ASP A 108 -4.33 0.18 -18.29
N GLY A 109 -3.82 0.42 -19.51
CA GLY A 109 -4.48 1.19 -20.55
C GLY A 109 -4.66 2.68 -20.24
N ASP A 110 -3.84 3.25 -19.35
CA ASP A 110 -3.93 4.66 -18.95
C ASP A 110 -3.28 5.63 -19.97
N GLY A 111 -2.50 5.08 -20.91
CA GLY A 111 -1.81 5.78 -21.99
C GLY A 111 -0.33 6.08 -21.70
N ILE A 112 0.22 5.58 -20.60
CA ILE A 112 1.62 5.67 -20.19
C ILE A 112 2.26 4.28 -20.26
N TYR A 113 3.28 4.12 -21.11
CA TYR A 113 3.94 2.82 -21.26
C TYR A 113 4.62 2.34 -19.95
N ASN A 114 4.53 1.04 -19.65
CA ASN A 114 5.01 0.40 -18.41
C ASN A 114 6.39 0.89 -17.90
N PRO A 115 7.43 1.10 -18.73
CA PRO A 115 8.73 1.55 -18.22
C PRO A 115 8.80 3.02 -17.78
N ALA A 116 7.78 3.80 -18.10
CA ALA A 116 7.63 5.22 -17.76
C ALA A 116 6.45 5.48 -16.82
N ASP A 117 5.70 4.43 -16.50
CA ASP A 117 4.53 4.46 -15.63
C ASP A 117 4.97 4.18 -14.19
N ASN A 118 4.65 5.11 -13.29
CA ASN A 118 4.93 4.96 -11.86
C ASN A 118 3.88 4.09 -11.12
N CYS A 119 2.79 3.69 -11.79
CA CYS A 119 1.79 2.75 -11.27
C CYS A 119 1.31 1.76 -12.35
N VAL A 120 2.23 0.90 -12.82
CA VAL A 120 2.03 -0.07 -13.93
C VAL A 120 0.73 -0.91 -13.91
N GLU A 121 0.12 -1.11 -12.75
CA GLU A 121 -1.11 -1.91 -12.62
C GLU A 121 -2.38 -1.07 -12.31
N LEU A 122 -2.27 0.25 -12.19
CA LEU A 122 -3.35 1.14 -11.74
C LEU A 122 -3.41 2.43 -12.56
N PRO A 123 -4.50 2.66 -13.33
CA PRO A 123 -4.56 3.78 -14.26
C PRO A 123 -4.41 5.14 -13.60
N ASN A 124 -3.30 5.81 -13.87
CA ASN A 124 -2.99 7.13 -13.31
C ASN A 124 -2.38 8.08 -14.36
N PRO A 125 -3.15 8.54 -15.38
CA PRO A 125 -2.59 9.28 -16.53
C PRO A 125 -1.95 10.64 -16.20
N GLN A 126 -2.05 11.07 -14.94
CA GLN A 126 -1.44 12.29 -14.42
C GLN A 126 -0.03 12.04 -13.86
N GLN A 127 0.33 10.79 -13.54
CA GLN A 127 1.65 10.37 -13.06
C GLN A 127 2.12 11.28 -11.92
N LYS A 128 1.21 11.49 -10.95
CA LYS A 128 1.58 12.20 -9.73
C LYS A 128 2.44 11.27 -8.88
N ASP A 129 3.33 11.89 -8.12
CA ASP A 129 4.39 11.29 -7.32
C ASP A 129 4.80 12.40 -6.34
N LEU A 130 4.03 12.53 -5.26
CA LEU A 130 4.09 13.66 -4.34
C LEU A 130 5.45 13.72 -3.61
N ASP A 131 5.94 12.59 -3.13
CA ASP A 131 7.21 12.45 -2.40
C ASP A 131 8.45 12.26 -3.32
N GLN A 132 8.25 11.89 -4.60
CA GLN A 132 9.29 11.59 -5.59
C GLN A 132 10.11 10.34 -5.30
N ASP A 133 9.52 9.30 -4.70
CA ASP A 133 10.19 8.00 -4.53
C ASP A 133 10.16 7.12 -5.79
N GLY A 134 9.27 7.44 -6.73
CA GLY A 134 9.09 6.78 -8.02
C GLY A 134 7.95 5.75 -8.07
N LEU A 135 7.22 5.53 -6.98
CA LEU A 135 5.83 5.09 -6.98
C LEU A 135 4.94 6.31 -7.23
N GLY A 136 3.73 6.10 -7.74
CA GLY A 136 2.79 7.20 -7.97
C GLY A 136 1.70 7.23 -6.92
N ASP A 137 1.10 8.39 -6.70
CA ASP A 137 0.03 8.58 -5.69
C ASP A 137 -1.15 7.58 -5.78
N GLU A 138 -1.37 6.94 -6.95
CA GLU A 138 -2.46 5.95 -7.11
C GLU A 138 -2.08 4.56 -6.57
N CYS A 139 -0.79 4.27 -6.42
CA CYS A 139 -0.23 2.98 -6.02
C CYS A 139 0.77 3.06 -4.86
N ASP A 140 1.09 4.26 -4.40
CA ASP A 140 1.72 4.48 -3.11
C ASP A 140 0.70 4.24 -1.99
N ALA A 141 1.20 3.94 -0.80
CA ALA A 141 0.39 3.82 0.41
C ALA A 141 0.64 4.96 1.40
N ASP A 142 1.66 5.79 1.17
CA ASP A 142 2.06 6.95 1.99
C ASP A 142 2.57 8.02 1.01
N ASP A 143 1.64 8.79 0.42
CA ASP A 143 1.90 9.72 -0.68
C ASP A 143 2.97 10.80 -0.34
N GLU A 144 3.20 11.07 0.94
CA GLU A 144 4.10 12.13 1.44
C GLU A 144 5.37 11.62 2.15
N ASP A 145 5.58 10.30 2.27
CA ASP A 145 6.67 9.61 2.97
C ASP A 145 6.91 10.16 4.39
N ASP A 146 5.81 10.33 5.12
CA ASP A 146 5.84 10.81 6.49
C ASP A 146 5.89 9.66 7.53
N GLY A 147 5.58 8.44 7.07
CA GLY A 147 5.60 7.20 7.83
C GLY A 147 4.22 6.71 8.28
N ILE A 148 3.13 7.32 7.80
CA ILE A 148 1.74 6.97 8.09
C ILE A 148 1.03 6.64 6.77
N ASP A 149 0.34 5.49 6.71
CA ASP A 149 -0.37 5.09 5.48
C ASP A 149 -1.60 6.00 5.23
N ASP A 150 -1.89 6.36 3.98
CA ASP A 150 -2.98 7.30 3.57
C ASP A 150 -4.36 6.95 4.15
N ASP A 151 -4.62 5.66 4.43
CA ASP A 151 -5.91 5.19 4.94
C ASP A 151 -6.14 5.51 6.44
N VAL A 152 -5.08 5.89 7.13
CA VAL A 152 -5.07 6.31 8.54
C VAL A 152 -4.46 7.69 8.76
N ASP A 153 -3.87 8.30 7.74
CA ASP A 153 -3.34 9.66 7.78
C ASP A 153 -4.47 10.72 7.84
N ASN A 154 -4.38 11.67 8.77
CA ASN A 154 -5.31 12.81 8.87
C ASN A 154 -4.94 14.00 7.95
N CYS A 155 -3.79 13.96 7.29
CA CYS A 155 -3.33 14.85 6.22
C CYS A 155 -2.64 14.09 5.05
N PRO A 156 -3.36 13.26 4.27
CA PRO A 156 -2.82 12.32 3.26
C PRO A 156 -2.11 12.92 2.01
N VAL A 157 -1.79 14.21 2.04
CA VAL A 157 -1.02 14.89 0.99
C VAL A 157 -0.03 15.91 1.57
N LEU A 158 0.21 15.86 2.89
CA LEU A 158 1.04 16.79 3.61
C LEU A 158 1.61 16.12 4.86
N ALA A 159 2.90 15.78 4.77
CA ALA A 159 3.66 15.16 5.85
C ALA A 159 3.47 15.84 7.21
N ASN A 160 2.83 15.13 8.13
CA ASN A 160 2.59 15.48 9.52
C ASN A 160 2.75 14.24 10.44
N PRO A 161 3.99 13.73 10.63
CA PRO A 161 4.21 12.46 11.34
C PRO A 161 3.74 12.42 12.81
N GLY A 162 3.40 13.59 13.37
CA GLY A 162 2.83 13.73 14.71
C GLY A 162 1.32 13.47 14.78
N GLN A 163 0.60 13.58 13.64
CA GLN A 163 -0.83 13.37 13.51
C GLN A 163 -1.63 14.14 14.58
N GLU A 164 -1.19 15.36 14.90
CA GLU A 164 -1.94 16.27 15.74
C GLU A 164 -3.29 16.61 15.08
N ASP A 165 -4.31 16.79 15.91
CA ASP A 165 -5.73 16.97 15.58
C ASP A 165 -6.41 17.55 16.83
N ALA A 166 -6.28 18.86 17.03
CA ALA A 166 -6.60 19.53 18.27
C ALA A 166 -8.11 19.54 18.57
N ASP A 167 -8.96 19.64 17.55
CA ASP A 167 -10.42 19.64 17.67
C ASP A 167 -11.09 18.26 17.50
N GLN A 168 -10.35 17.25 17.02
CA GLN A 168 -10.81 15.88 16.77
C GLN A 168 -11.87 15.78 15.65
N ASP A 169 -11.75 16.61 14.61
CA ASP A 169 -12.62 16.57 13.44
C ASP A 169 -12.15 15.59 12.33
N ALA A 170 -10.96 15.01 12.53
CA ALA A 170 -10.22 14.08 11.66
C ALA A 170 -9.47 14.71 10.48
N LEU A 171 -9.43 16.04 10.38
CA LEU A 171 -8.42 16.76 9.63
C LEU A 171 -7.25 17.06 10.58
N GLY A 172 -6.02 16.81 10.17
CA GLY A 172 -4.86 17.09 11.03
C GLY A 172 -4.50 18.57 11.05
N ASP A 173 -3.89 19.02 12.15
CA ASP A 173 -3.51 20.44 12.36
C ASP A 173 -2.68 21.01 11.19
N ASP A 174 -1.81 20.20 10.57
CA ASP A 174 -0.97 20.67 9.45
C ASP A 174 -1.79 20.97 8.17
N CYS A 175 -2.98 20.39 8.01
CA CYS A 175 -3.85 20.54 6.85
C CYS A 175 -5.26 21.09 7.15
N ASP A 176 -5.52 21.49 8.39
CA ASP A 176 -6.65 22.33 8.79
C ASP A 176 -6.28 23.83 8.66
N ASP A 177 -7.29 24.69 8.52
CA ASP A 177 -7.12 26.16 8.56
C ASP A 177 -7.62 26.77 9.91
N ASP A 178 -8.23 25.97 10.80
CA ASP A 178 -8.83 26.32 12.10
C ASP A 178 -8.74 25.12 13.06
N ASP A 179 -7.55 24.86 13.62
CA ASP A 179 -7.16 23.64 14.35
C ASP A 179 -8.04 23.34 15.58
N ASP A 180 -8.67 24.35 16.18
CA ASP A 180 -9.53 24.21 17.35
C ASP A 180 -11.03 24.46 17.10
N ASN A 181 -11.39 24.76 15.85
CA ASN A 181 -12.74 24.97 15.34
C ASN A 181 -13.54 26.03 16.14
N ASP A 182 -12.87 27.05 16.66
CA ASP A 182 -13.49 28.13 17.43
C ASP A 182 -14.12 29.22 16.54
N GLY A 183 -13.74 29.22 15.25
CA GLY A 183 -14.21 30.13 14.21
C GLY A 183 -13.25 31.29 13.90
N VAL A 184 -12.04 31.29 14.47
CA VAL A 184 -10.90 32.14 14.11
C VAL A 184 -9.85 31.25 13.45
N LEU A 185 -9.39 31.62 12.25
CA LEU A 185 -8.38 30.82 11.52
C LEU A 185 -7.03 30.93 12.21
N ASP A 186 -6.20 29.88 12.20
CA ASP A 186 -4.93 29.78 12.96
C ASP A 186 -4.00 30.97 12.72
N GLY A 187 -3.97 31.49 11.49
CA GLY A 187 -3.12 32.63 11.11
C GLY A 187 -3.52 33.96 11.76
N ASP A 188 -4.75 34.07 12.28
CA ASP A 188 -5.30 35.20 13.01
C ASP A 188 -5.62 34.85 14.48
N ASP A 189 -5.38 33.61 14.92
CA ASP A 189 -5.70 33.09 16.25
C ASP A 189 -4.52 33.26 17.24
N ASN A 190 -4.80 33.78 18.45
CA ASN A 190 -3.81 33.90 19.53
C ASN A 190 -3.65 32.62 20.39
N CYS A 191 -4.47 31.61 20.16
CA CYS A 191 -4.40 30.26 20.72
C CYS A 191 -4.85 29.19 19.71
N PRO A 192 -4.11 28.95 18.60
CA PRO A 192 -4.58 28.10 17.49
C PRO A 192 -5.09 26.70 17.87
N ALA A 193 -4.55 26.09 18.92
CA ALA A 193 -4.94 24.75 19.37
C ALA A 193 -5.90 24.74 20.58
N VAL A 194 -6.42 25.89 21.03
CA VAL A 194 -7.26 26.00 22.23
C VAL A 194 -8.38 27.01 22.05
N ALA A 195 -9.57 26.47 21.75
CA ALA A 195 -10.73 27.27 21.39
C ALA A 195 -11.03 28.43 22.34
N ASN A 196 -10.90 29.65 21.83
CA ASN A 196 -11.13 30.90 22.54
C ASN A 196 -11.72 31.97 21.59
N PRO A 197 -13.00 31.85 21.14
CA PRO A 197 -13.56 32.71 20.08
C PRO A 197 -13.61 34.21 20.40
N GLY A 198 -13.35 34.56 21.67
CA GLY A 198 -13.26 35.93 22.17
C GLY A 198 -11.88 36.56 22.00
N GLN A 199 -10.83 35.77 21.72
CA GLN A 199 -9.45 36.21 21.48
C GLN A 199 -8.97 37.17 22.57
N GLY A 200 -9.26 36.83 23.82
CA GLY A 200 -8.78 37.59 24.99
C GLY A 200 -7.27 37.45 25.08
N ASP A 201 -6.59 38.56 25.33
CA ASP A 201 -5.15 38.71 25.51
C ASP A 201 -4.99 39.93 26.45
N LEU A 202 -4.87 39.66 27.75
CA LEU A 202 -5.01 40.68 28.79
C LEU A 202 -3.73 41.52 28.95
N ASP A 203 -2.56 40.93 28.76
CA ASP A 203 -1.27 41.60 28.88
C ASP A 203 -0.71 42.13 27.53
N GLU A 204 -1.39 41.81 26.43
CA GLU A 204 -1.08 42.19 25.04
C GLU A 204 0.27 41.61 24.54
N ASP A 205 0.67 40.43 25.00
CA ASP A 205 1.90 39.76 24.57
C ASP A 205 1.75 38.94 23.27
N GLY A 206 0.50 38.65 22.89
CA GLY A 206 0.12 37.92 21.69
C GLY A 206 -0.23 36.45 21.89
N LEU A 207 -0.08 35.90 23.08
CA LEU A 207 -0.75 34.66 23.49
C LEU A 207 -2.15 35.01 24.02
N GLY A 208 -3.13 34.18 23.71
CA GLY A 208 -4.45 34.36 24.28
C GLY A 208 -4.55 33.81 25.68
N ASN A 209 -5.43 34.39 26.50
CA ASN A 209 -5.68 33.95 27.87
C ASN A 209 -6.09 32.46 28.01
N ALA A 210 -6.46 31.80 26.92
CA ALA A 210 -6.83 30.38 26.95
C ALA A 210 -5.62 29.44 26.90
N CYS A 211 -4.49 29.94 26.40
CA CYS A 211 -3.25 29.20 26.17
C CYS A 211 -2.01 29.91 26.74
N ASP A 212 -2.20 31.03 27.42
CA ASP A 212 -1.20 31.66 28.26
C ASP A 212 -1.20 31.03 29.65
N ASP A 213 -0.02 30.95 30.27
CA ASP A 213 0.17 30.48 31.65
C ASP A 213 0.36 31.66 32.63
N ASP A 214 0.42 32.91 32.17
CA ASP A 214 0.63 34.16 32.94
C ASP A 214 -0.25 35.30 32.34
N ASP A 215 -1.56 35.17 32.50
CA ASP A 215 -2.60 35.94 31.80
C ASP A 215 -2.45 37.47 31.93
N ASP A 216 -1.85 37.97 33.01
CA ASP A 216 -1.70 39.40 33.27
C ASP A 216 -0.24 39.92 33.20
N GLY A 217 0.70 39.02 32.87
CA GLY A 217 2.10 39.33 32.61
C GLY A 217 2.86 39.88 33.82
N ASP A 218 2.46 39.52 35.04
CA ASP A 218 3.09 39.99 36.27
C ASP A 218 4.32 39.15 36.70
N GLY A 219 4.47 37.97 36.10
CA GLY A 219 5.56 37.02 36.32
C GLY A 219 5.25 35.90 37.32
N VAL A 220 4.01 35.80 37.80
CA VAL A 220 3.46 34.69 38.59
C VAL A 220 2.49 33.92 37.71
N LEU A 221 2.73 32.62 37.52
CA LEU A 221 1.86 31.81 36.66
C LEU A 221 0.46 31.70 37.27
N ASP A 222 -0.58 31.70 36.44
CA ASP A 222 -2.01 31.61 36.80
C ASP A 222 -2.32 30.54 37.87
N GLY A 223 -1.64 29.39 37.77
CA GLY A 223 -1.83 28.28 38.70
C GLY A 223 -1.31 28.53 40.12
N ASP A 224 -0.41 29.49 40.29
CA ASP A 224 0.20 29.93 41.55
C ASP A 224 -0.21 31.38 41.93
N ASP A 225 -0.97 32.07 41.07
CA ASP A 225 -1.38 33.46 41.23
C ASP A 225 -2.70 33.58 42.02
N ASN A 226 -2.71 34.42 43.06
CA ASN A 226 -3.90 34.74 43.84
C ASN A 226 -4.83 35.77 43.16
N CYS A 227 -4.38 36.39 42.08
CA CYS A 227 -5.13 37.27 41.18
C CYS A 227 -4.75 37.10 39.70
N PRO A 228 -5.03 35.95 39.06
CA PRO A 228 -4.58 35.62 37.68
C PRO A 228 -4.97 36.58 36.55
N LEU A 229 -5.77 37.61 36.83
CA LEU A 229 -6.26 38.56 35.84
C LEU A 229 -5.96 40.02 36.25
N ALA A 230 -5.10 40.23 37.24
CA ALA A 230 -4.83 41.53 37.83
C ALA A 230 -3.42 41.60 38.43
N ALA A 231 -2.47 42.03 37.60
CA ALA A 231 -1.04 42.02 37.92
C ALA A 231 -0.69 42.52 39.33
N ASN A 232 -0.13 41.61 40.13
CA ASN A 232 0.31 41.79 41.50
C ASN A 232 1.52 40.89 41.83
N PRO A 233 2.73 41.21 41.32
CA PRO A 233 3.90 40.32 41.42
C PRO A 233 4.33 39.96 42.85
N GLU A 234 3.90 40.77 43.82
CA GLU A 234 4.16 40.59 45.24
C GLU A 234 3.16 39.69 45.97
N GLN A 235 2.03 39.34 45.34
CA GLN A 235 1.05 38.36 45.79
C GLN A 235 0.55 38.64 47.22
N GLU A 236 0.24 39.91 47.51
CA GLU A 236 -0.39 40.27 48.78
C GLU A 236 -1.78 39.64 48.93
N ASP A 237 -2.05 39.11 50.11
CA ASP A 237 -3.30 38.47 50.55
C ASP A 237 -3.35 38.67 52.08
N LEU A 238 -3.96 39.76 52.52
CA LEU A 238 -3.87 40.23 53.89
C LEU A 238 -4.69 39.38 54.87
N ASP A 239 -5.84 38.86 54.44
CA ASP A 239 -6.72 38.04 55.27
C ASP A 239 -6.46 36.52 55.15
N GLU A 240 -5.52 36.13 54.29
CA GLU A 240 -5.07 34.76 54.01
C GLU A 240 -6.21 33.86 53.49
N ASP A 241 -7.15 34.41 52.70
CA ASP A 241 -8.29 33.67 52.13
C ASP A 241 -7.98 32.98 50.79
N GLY A 242 -6.85 33.33 50.16
CA GLY A 242 -6.36 32.81 48.89
C GLY A 242 -6.73 33.66 47.67
N THR A 243 -7.48 34.74 47.84
CA THR A 243 -7.70 35.80 46.84
C THR A 243 -6.74 36.94 47.15
N GLY A 244 -6.03 37.46 46.15
CA GLY A 244 -5.10 38.58 46.41
C GLY A 244 -5.80 39.92 46.59
N ASP A 245 -5.15 40.82 47.32
CA ASP A 245 -5.60 42.20 47.56
C ASP A 245 -5.81 42.97 46.22
N ALA A 246 -5.14 42.58 45.14
CA ALA A 246 -5.27 43.23 43.84
C ALA A 246 -6.63 42.97 43.15
N CYS A 247 -7.32 41.91 43.53
CA CYS A 247 -8.58 41.46 42.93
C CYS A 247 -9.68 41.14 43.97
N ALA A 248 -9.43 41.45 45.24
CA ALA A 248 -10.43 41.41 46.30
C ALA A 248 -11.29 42.69 46.31
N ASP A 249 -12.46 42.60 46.95
CA ASP A 249 -13.34 43.75 47.24
C ASP A 249 -13.24 44.19 48.73
N ASP A 250 -12.49 43.45 49.56
CA ASP A 250 -12.39 43.55 51.04
C ASP A 250 -11.05 42.94 51.50
N ASP A 251 -9.95 43.69 51.35
CA ASP A 251 -8.57 43.14 51.51
C ASP A 251 -8.31 42.59 52.93
N ASP A 252 -8.89 43.19 53.97
CA ASP A 252 -8.65 42.77 55.38
C ASP A 252 -9.71 41.79 55.94
N GLY A 253 -10.71 41.43 55.13
CA GLY A 253 -11.73 40.45 55.47
C GLY A 253 -12.61 40.84 56.68
N ASP A 254 -12.71 42.13 57.02
CA ASP A 254 -13.50 42.59 58.16
C ASP A 254 -15.02 42.68 57.86
N GLY A 255 -15.39 42.50 56.59
CA GLY A 255 -16.76 42.49 56.08
C GLY A 255 -17.26 43.87 55.64
N ILE A 256 -16.37 44.86 55.52
CA ILE A 256 -16.64 46.18 54.96
C ILE A 256 -15.85 46.33 53.66
N PRO A 257 -16.50 46.43 52.49
CA PRO A 257 -15.78 46.57 51.22
C PRO A 257 -14.84 47.78 51.20
N ASP A 258 -13.72 47.68 50.49
CA ASP A 258 -12.65 48.69 50.50
C ASP A 258 -13.14 50.09 50.10
N ASP A 259 -14.13 50.14 49.19
CA ASP A 259 -14.76 51.39 48.73
C ASP A 259 -15.52 52.14 49.84
N SER A 260 -15.84 51.43 50.91
CA SER A 260 -16.66 51.84 52.04
C SER A 260 -15.91 51.76 53.36
N ASP A 261 -14.70 51.21 53.36
CA ASP A 261 -13.87 51.09 54.55
C ASP A 261 -12.89 52.27 54.73
N ASN A 262 -12.66 52.64 55.99
CA ASN A 262 -11.72 53.70 56.34
C ASN A 262 -10.33 53.18 56.70
N CYS A 263 -10.15 51.87 56.86
CA CYS A 263 -8.90 51.21 57.17
C CYS A 263 -8.73 49.90 56.36
N PRO A 264 -8.79 49.91 55.01
CA PRO A 264 -9.02 48.70 54.20
C PRO A 264 -7.92 47.64 54.25
N VAL A 265 -6.86 47.82 55.05
CA VAL A 265 -5.68 46.93 55.09
C VAL A 265 -5.23 46.66 56.54
N SER A 266 -6.17 46.44 57.48
CA SER A 266 -5.93 46.61 58.94
C SER A 266 -5.66 45.38 59.82
#